data_AF-A0A3R8U925-F1
#
_entry.id   AF-A0A3R8U925-F1
#
_cell.length_a   1.000
_cell.length_b   1.000
_cell.length_c   1.000
_cell.angle_alpha   90.00
_cell.angle_beta   90.00
_cell.angle_gamma   90.00
#
_symmetry.space_group_name_H-M   'P 1'
#
loop_
_entity.id
_entity.type
_entity.pdbx_description
1 polymer ?
#
loop_
_entity_poly.entity_id
_entity_poly.type
_entity_poly.pdbx_seq_one_letter_code
_entity_poly.pdbx_strand_id
1 'polypeptide(L)'
;MIRVLAIAVLVLLGVIAWQRGTVWKSEASATAAVADRRVAEDSLASAKAEIGQLDTVIKTERANTKAANALAARYEKEKSDAQAESDRVVADLRDGQRRLHDRWQAAIHTAALSQAVASASQPDGRADDRYESAGRIIGAADQCDAQVRALQAYARQCGGEP
;
A
#
# COMPACT_ATOMS: atom_id res chain seq x y z
N MET A 1 82.60 -40.79 -31.96
CA MET A 1 82.46 -39.79 -30.87
C MET A 1 81.50 -38.65 -31.23
N ILE A 2 81.67 -37.97 -32.37
CA ILE A 2 80.80 -36.84 -32.79
C ILE A 2 79.30 -37.22 -32.91
N ARG A 3 78.98 -38.39 -33.47
CA ARG A 3 77.58 -38.85 -33.63
C ARG A 3 76.86 -39.11 -32.31
N VAL A 4 77.57 -39.64 -31.31
CA VAL A 4 77.01 -39.92 -29.97
C VAL A 4 76.75 -38.60 -29.22
N LEU A 5 77.67 -37.63 -29.34
CA LEU A 5 77.50 -36.28 -28.82
C LEU A 5 76.29 -35.56 -29.46
N ALA A 6 76.13 -35.66 -30.78
CA ALA A 6 75.00 -35.04 -31.48
C ALA A 6 73.64 -35.60 -31.01
N ILE A 7 73.54 -36.91 -30.81
CA ILE A 7 72.32 -37.56 -30.30
C ILE A 7 72.04 -37.11 -28.86
N ALA A 8 73.06 -37.05 -28.01
CA ALA A 8 72.91 -36.60 -26.62
C ALA A 8 72.39 -35.16 -26.54
N VAL A 9 72.89 -34.26 -27.39
CA VAL A 9 72.43 -32.87 -27.47
C VAL A 9 70.97 -32.78 -27.92
N LEU A 10 70.55 -33.58 -28.92
CA LEU A 10 69.16 -33.59 -29.39
C LEU A 10 68.19 -34.09 -28.32
N VAL A 11 68.56 -35.13 -27.57
CA VAL A 11 67.74 -35.63 -26.44
C VAL A 11 67.61 -34.57 -25.36
N LEU A 12 68.69 -33.88 -25.03
CA LEU A 12 68.71 -32.84 -24.01
C LEU A 12 67.84 -31.64 -24.40
N LEU A 13 67.88 -31.23 -25.67
CA LEU A 13 66.98 -30.21 -26.22
C LEU A 13 65.50 -30.64 -26.19
N GLY A 14 65.22 -31.93 -26.48
CA GLY A 14 63.88 -32.50 -26.37
C GLY A 14 63.32 -32.44 -24.95
N VAL A 15 64.13 -32.76 -23.95
CA VAL A 15 63.75 -32.69 -22.52
C VAL A 15 63.52 -31.24 -22.08
N ILE A 16 64.37 -30.29 -22.49
CA ILE A 16 64.19 -28.86 -22.19
C ILE A 16 62.89 -28.33 -22.82
N ALA A 17 62.59 -28.71 -24.06
CA ALA A 17 61.35 -28.31 -24.74
C ALA A 17 60.11 -28.89 -24.04
N TRP A 18 60.18 -30.15 -23.59
CA TRP A 18 59.09 -30.80 -22.86
C TRP A 18 58.84 -30.16 -21.49
N GLN A 19 59.91 -29.88 -20.73
CA GLN A 19 59.83 -29.21 -19.42
C GLN A 19 59.28 -27.77 -19.54
N ARG A 20 59.62 -27.04 -20.60
CA ARG A 20 59.06 -25.70 -20.84
C ARG A 20 57.59 -25.74 -21.27
N GLY A 21 57.20 -26.73 -22.07
CA GLY A 21 55.81 -26.90 -22.52
C GLY A 21 54.82 -27.24 -21.40
N THR A 22 55.25 -27.92 -20.33
CA THR A 22 54.39 -28.25 -19.18
C THR A 22 54.14 -27.06 -18.26
N VAL A 23 55.16 -26.20 -18.06
CA VAL A 23 55.05 -25.03 -17.18
C VAL A 23 54.10 -23.96 -17.74
N TRP A 24 54.11 -23.76 -19.07
CA TRP A 24 53.15 -22.85 -19.72
C TRP A 24 51.70 -23.32 -19.61
N LYS A 25 51.46 -24.63 -19.66
CA LYS A 25 50.11 -25.20 -19.47
C LYS A 25 49.62 -25.05 -18.02
N SER A 26 50.50 -25.18 -17.03
CA SER A 26 50.11 -24.99 -15.63
C SER A 26 49.77 -23.54 -15.31
N GLU A 27 50.54 -22.57 -15.82
CA GLU A 27 50.25 -21.15 -15.61
C GLU A 27 48.93 -20.75 -16.28
N ALA A 28 48.71 -21.17 -17.53
CA ALA A 28 47.45 -20.94 -18.23
C ALA A 28 46.23 -21.53 -17.49
N SER A 29 46.35 -22.74 -16.92
CA SER A 29 45.27 -23.36 -16.16
C SER A 29 44.99 -22.66 -14.82
N ALA A 30 46.04 -22.19 -14.13
CA ALA A 30 45.90 -21.45 -12.88
C ALA A 30 45.25 -20.08 -13.12
N THR A 31 45.64 -19.38 -14.20
CA THR A 31 45.01 -18.11 -14.59
C THR A 31 43.55 -18.29 -14.99
N ALA A 32 43.22 -19.36 -15.73
CA ALA A 32 41.84 -19.68 -16.09
C ALA A 32 40.97 -19.96 -14.85
N ALA A 33 41.46 -20.76 -13.90
CA ALA A 33 40.72 -21.05 -12.66
C ALA A 33 40.48 -19.79 -11.80
N VAL A 34 41.43 -18.85 -11.78
CA VAL A 34 41.26 -17.56 -11.09
C VAL A 34 40.25 -16.66 -11.82
N ALA A 35 40.25 -16.67 -13.15
CA ALA A 35 39.29 -15.93 -13.95
C ALA A 35 37.85 -16.45 -13.73
N ASP A 36 37.66 -17.77 -13.79
CA ASP A 36 36.35 -18.41 -13.56
C ASP A 36 35.82 -18.12 -12.17
N ARG A 37 36.69 -18.14 -11.14
CA ARG A 37 36.31 -17.79 -9.77
C ARG A 37 35.86 -16.34 -9.65
N ARG A 38 36.55 -15.40 -10.30
CA ARG A 38 36.15 -13.99 -10.30
C ARG A 38 34.80 -13.79 -10.97
N VAL A 39 34.57 -14.43 -12.12
CA VAL A 39 33.26 -14.39 -12.80
C VAL A 39 32.15 -14.95 -11.90
N ALA A 40 32.42 -16.05 -11.19
CA ALA A 40 31.47 -16.61 -10.23
C ALA A 40 31.19 -15.66 -9.05
N GLU A 41 32.23 -15.06 -8.46
CA GLU A 41 32.10 -14.09 -7.37
C GLU A 41 31.34 -12.82 -7.81
N ASP A 42 31.62 -12.31 -9.01
CA ASP A 42 30.93 -11.15 -9.61
C ASP A 42 29.46 -11.46 -9.90
N SER A 43 29.16 -12.66 -10.41
CA SER A 43 27.78 -13.11 -10.66
C SER A 43 26.97 -13.22 -9.36
N LEU A 44 27.61 -13.72 -8.29
CA LEU A 44 26.98 -13.85 -6.97
C LEU A 44 26.79 -12.48 -6.32
N ALA A 45 27.75 -11.57 -6.46
CA ALA A 45 27.63 -10.19 -5.99
C ALA A 45 26.47 -9.47 -6.70
N SER A 46 26.36 -9.64 -8.02
CA SER A 46 25.27 -9.08 -8.82
C SER A 46 23.91 -9.64 -8.41
N ALA A 47 23.80 -10.97 -8.24
CA ALA A 47 22.57 -11.62 -7.78
C ALA A 47 22.15 -11.15 -6.38
N LYS A 48 23.10 -10.97 -5.45
CA LYS A 48 22.81 -10.42 -4.11
C LYS A 48 22.33 -8.98 -4.17
N ALA A 49 22.91 -8.16 -5.05
CA ALA A 49 22.47 -6.79 -5.25
C ALA A 49 21.03 -6.74 -5.78
N GLU A 50 20.70 -7.61 -6.74
CA GLU A 50 19.35 -7.75 -7.28
C GLU A 50 18.34 -8.19 -6.21
N ILE A 51 18.69 -9.20 -5.40
CA ILE A 51 17.85 -9.65 -4.27
C ILE A 51 17.63 -8.51 -3.26
N GLY A 52 18.66 -7.73 -2.94
CA GLY A 52 18.55 -6.58 -2.03
C GLY A 52 17.62 -5.48 -2.57
N GLN A 53 17.66 -5.24 -3.88
CA GLN A 53 16.74 -4.32 -4.54
C GLN A 53 15.30 -4.85 -4.50
N LEU A 54 15.09 -6.13 -4.81
CA LEU A 54 13.78 -6.78 -4.76
C LEU A 54 13.19 -6.77 -3.34
N ASP A 55 13.98 -7.06 -2.30
CA ASP A 55 13.53 -7.00 -0.91
C ASP A 55 13.09 -5.59 -0.51
N THR A 56 13.80 -4.56 -0.99
CA THR A 56 13.42 -3.16 -0.76
C THR A 56 12.09 -2.81 -1.42
N VAL A 57 11.88 -3.27 -2.66
CA VAL A 57 10.61 -3.09 -3.39
C VAL A 57 9.47 -3.80 -2.67
N ILE A 58 9.64 -5.07 -2.31
CA ILE A 58 8.62 -5.86 -1.61
C ILE A 58 8.27 -5.24 -0.25
N LYS A 59 9.25 -4.74 0.50
CA LYS A 59 9.02 -4.05 1.78
C LYS A 59 8.18 -2.80 1.59
N THR A 60 8.51 -2.00 0.58
CA THR A 60 7.78 -0.77 0.24
C THR A 60 6.35 -1.08 -0.19
N GLU A 61 6.18 -2.08 -1.05
CA GLU A 61 4.86 -2.56 -1.50
C GLU A 61 4.00 -3.01 -0.32
N ARG A 62 4.54 -3.87 0.56
CA ARG A 62 3.83 -4.33 1.76
C ARG A 62 3.46 -3.20 2.70
N ALA A 63 4.34 -2.21 2.88
CA ALA A 63 4.06 -1.04 3.70
C ALA A 63 2.90 -0.22 3.10
N ASN A 64 2.92 -0.01 1.78
CA ASN A 64 1.86 0.69 1.06
C ASN A 64 0.52 -0.05 1.14
N THR A 65 0.51 -1.37 0.92
CA THR A 65 -0.69 -2.21 1.07
C THR A 65 -1.25 -2.13 2.48
N LYS A 66 -0.38 -2.20 3.51
CA LYS A 66 -0.81 -2.10 4.91
C LYS A 66 -1.46 -0.74 5.20
N ALA A 67 -0.85 0.34 4.73
CA ALA A 67 -1.38 1.69 4.91
C ALA A 67 -2.70 1.90 4.17
N ALA A 68 -2.83 1.39 2.93
CA ALA A 68 -4.07 1.41 2.16
C ALA A 68 -5.20 0.62 2.84
N ASN A 69 -4.91 -0.59 3.34
CA ASN A 69 -5.87 -1.41 4.08
C ASN A 69 -6.32 -0.73 5.37
N ALA A 70 -5.40 -0.09 6.09
CA ALA A 70 -5.74 0.66 7.30
C ALA A 70 -6.63 1.88 6.99
N LEU A 71 -6.38 2.56 5.87
CA LEU A 71 -7.22 3.68 5.41
C LEU A 71 -8.62 3.19 5.04
N ALA A 72 -8.74 2.10 4.29
CA ALA A 72 -10.03 1.50 3.94
C ALA A 72 -10.83 1.08 5.19
N ALA A 73 -10.17 0.44 6.16
CA ALA A 73 -10.81 0.05 7.42
C ALA A 73 -11.31 1.26 8.23
N ARG A 74 -10.56 2.36 8.26
CA ARG A 74 -11.01 3.61 8.90
C ARG A 74 -12.22 4.21 8.17
N TYR A 75 -12.19 4.26 6.85
CA TYR A 75 -13.29 4.79 6.06
C TYR A 75 -14.60 4.02 6.28
N GLU A 76 -14.56 2.68 6.26
CA GLU A 76 -15.75 1.86 6.52
C GLU A 76 -16.26 2.03 7.95
N LYS A 77 -15.36 2.17 8.93
CA LYS A 77 -15.75 2.48 10.31
C LYS A 77 -16.42 3.84 10.40
N GLU A 78 -15.84 4.89 9.85
CA GLU A 78 -16.40 6.25 9.88
C GLU A 78 -17.78 6.30 9.22
N LYS A 79 -17.99 5.55 8.13
CA LYS A 79 -19.29 5.42 7.49
C LYS A 79 -20.32 4.72 8.39
N SER A 80 -19.93 3.65 9.07
CA SER A 80 -20.80 2.96 10.03
C SER A 80 -21.13 3.86 11.23
N ASP A 81 -20.14 4.56 11.76
CA ASP A 81 -20.29 5.47 12.91
C ASP A 81 -21.21 6.65 12.53
N ALA A 82 -21.09 7.19 11.32
CA ALA A 82 -21.99 8.23 10.81
C ALA A 82 -23.45 7.77 10.72
N GLN A 83 -23.68 6.53 10.28
CA GLN A 83 -25.03 5.95 10.26
C GLN A 83 -25.57 5.80 11.69
N ALA A 84 -24.77 5.26 12.62
CA ALA A 84 -25.19 5.06 14.00
C ALA A 84 -25.48 6.38 14.72
N GLU A 85 -24.68 7.42 14.49
CA GLU A 85 -24.94 8.76 15.07
C GLU A 85 -26.19 9.39 14.45
N SER A 86 -26.43 9.23 13.14
CA SER A 86 -27.67 9.66 12.48
C SER A 86 -28.90 9.00 13.12
N ASP A 87 -28.86 7.68 13.32
CA ASP A 87 -29.94 6.93 13.96
C ASP A 87 -30.15 7.39 15.41
N ARG A 88 -29.07 7.66 16.15
CA ARG A 88 -29.15 8.22 17.51
C ARG A 88 -29.79 9.61 17.52
N VAL A 89 -29.42 10.48 16.59
CA VAL A 89 -30.03 11.82 16.49
C VAL A 89 -31.53 11.72 16.22
N VAL A 90 -31.98 10.80 15.37
CA VAL A 90 -33.42 10.57 15.14
C VAL A 90 -34.11 10.10 16.42
N ALA A 91 -33.51 9.17 17.16
CA ALA A 91 -34.05 8.69 18.44
C ALA A 91 -34.13 9.83 19.48
N ASP A 92 -33.05 10.59 19.67
CA ASP A 92 -33.00 11.73 20.60
C ASP A 92 -34.06 12.80 20.26
N LEU A 93 -34.38 12.99 18.95
CA LEU A 93 -35.42 13.90 18.49
C LEU A 93 -36.84 13.38 18.79
N ARG A 94 -37.08 12.06 18.65
CA ARG A 94 -38.36 11.41 18.98
C ARG A 94 -38.64 11.42 20.48
N ASP A 95 -37.61 11.15 21.29
CA ASP A 95 -37.70 11.14 22.75
C ASP A 95 -37.73 12.55 23.35
N GLY A 96 -37.56 13.58 22.51
CA GLY A 96 -37.55 14.99 22.93
C GLY A 96 -36.30 15.40 23.71
N GLN A 97 -35.29 14.55 23.77
CA GLN A 97 -33.99 14.85 24.39
C GLN A 97 -33.20 15.91 23.61
N ARG A 98 -33.43 15.98 22.29
CA ARG A 98 -32.94 17.05 21.42
C ARG A 98 -34.11 17.77 20.76
N ARG A 99 -33.88 19.04 20.41
CA ARG A 99 -34.85 19.86 19.68
C ARG A 99 -34.20 20.54 18.49
N LEU A 100 -34.93 20.63 17.39
CA LEU A 100 -34.51 21.39 16.22
C LEU A 100 -34.49 22.88 16.57
N HIS A 101 -33.59 23.63 15.93
CA HIS A 101 -33.41 25.06 16.16
C HIS A 101 -34.64 25.89 15.77
N ASP A 102 -34.88 27.02 16.45
CA ASP A 102 -36.14 27.79 16.37
C ASP A 102 -36.55 28.21 14.96
N ARG A 103 -35.62 28.50 14.05
CA ARG A 103 -35.97 28.81 12.64
C ARG A 103 -36.68 27.65 11.94
N TRP A 104 -36.34 26.43 12.33
CA TRP A 104 -36.98 25.20 11.86
C TRP A 104 -38.23 24.91 12.69
N GLN A 105 -38.30 25.35 13.95
CA GLN A 105 -39.53 25.32 14.73
C GLN A 105 -40.59 26.33 14.29
N ALA A 106 -40.22 27.48 13.73
CA ALA A 106 -41.18 28.43 13.17
C ALA A 106 -41.93 27.79 12.00
N ALA A 107 -41.22 27.08 11.11
CA ALA A 107 -41.84 26.24 10.09
C ALA A 107 -42.73 25.13 10.70
N ILE A 108 -42.36 24.57 11.86
CA ILE A 108 -43.21 23.62 12.61
C ILE A 108 -44.49 24.30 13.09
N HIS A 109 -44.44 25.51 13.65
CA HIS A 109 -45.62 26.21 14.14
C HIS A 109 -46.56 26.67 13.03
N THR A 110 -46.02 27.18 11.91
CA THR A 110 -46.84 27.56 10.75
C THR A 110 -47.43 26.33 10.06
N ALA A 111 -46.66 25.23 9.95
CA ALA A 111 -47.17 23.97 9.46
C ALA A 111 -48.17 23.32 10.43
N ALA A 112 -48.02 23.50 11.75
CA ALA A 112 -48.95 23.02 12.77
C ALA A 112 -50.28 23.81 12.74
N LEU A 113 -50.25 25.11 12.43
CA LEU A 113 -51.46 25.92 12.25
C LEU A 113 -52.24 25.47 11.01
N SER A 114 -51.55 25.24 9.88
CA SER A 114 -52.15 24.67 8.66
C SER A 114 -52.56 23.20 8.84
N GLN A 115 -51.89 22.45 9.73
CA GLN A 115 -52.22 21.06 10.05
C GLN A 115 -53.35 20.92 11.07
N ALA A 116 -53.54 21.83 12.03
CA ALA A 116 -54.67 21.78 12.97
C ALA A 116 -56.03 21.85 12.25
N VAL A 117 -56.07 22.48 11.07
CA VAL A 117 -57.22 22.49 10.16
C VAL A 117 -57.40 21.16 9.40
N ALA A 118 -56.33 20.37 9.22
CA ALA A 118 -56.33 19.10 8.51
C ALA A 118 -56.33 17.85 9.42
N SER A 119 -55.87 17.96 10.67
CA SER A 119 -55.59 16.87 11.61
C SER A 119 -56.76 16.49 12.52
N ALA A 120 -57.95 17.08 12.32
CA ALA A 120 -59.18 16.57 12.91
C ALA A 120 -59.49 15.10 12.53
N SER A 121 -58.68 14.47 11.65
CA SER A 121 -58.97 13.16 11.06
C SER A 121 -57.83 12.11 11.03
N GLN A 122 -56.60 12.36 11.52
CA GLN A 122 -55.51 11.34 11.40
C GLN A 122 -54.30 11.56 12.34
N PRO A 123 -53.60 10.48 12.79
CA PRO A 123 -52.35 10.58 13.55
C PRO A 123 -51.20 11.24 12.76
N ASP A 124 -50.34 12.00 13.44
CA ASP A 124 -49.28 12.86 12.86
C ASP A 124 -48.05 12.06 12.37
N GLY A 125 -48.19 11.32 11.26
CA GLY A 125 -47.05 10.70 10.57
C GLY A 125 -46.05 11.71 9.97
N ARG A 126 -46.40 13.00 9.94
CA ARG A 126 -45.59 14.05 9.33
C ARG A 126 -44.47 14.52 10.27
N ALA A 127 -44.59 14.32 11.58
CA ALA A 127 -43.52 14.55 12.55
C ALA A 127 -42.37 13.56 12.40
N ASP A 128 -42.69 12.27 12.25
CA ASP A 128 -41.71 11.21 12.02
C ASP A 128 -40.91 11.44 10.73
N ASP A 129 -41.59 11.77 9.63
CA ASP A 129 -40.94 12.08 8.35
C ASP A 129 -39.91 13.22 8.47
N ARG A 130 -40.17 14.21 9.34
CA ARG A 130 -39.28 15.35 9.55
C ARG A 130 -38.03 14.97 10.34
N TYR A 131 -38.19 14.19 11.42
CA TYR A 131 -37.05 13.72 12.21
C TYR A 131 -36.16 12.79 11.38
N GLU A 132 -36.76 11.89 10.61
CA GLU A 132 -36.02 11.02 9.69
C GLU A 132 -35.33 11.82 8.58
N SER A 133 -35.97 12.88 8.06
CA SER A 133 -35.33 13.77 7.09
C SER A 133 -34.11 14.49 7.66
N ALA A 134 -34.21 15.00 8.89
CA ALA A 134 -33.08 15.64 9.58
C ALA A 134 -31.94 14.63 9.82
N GLY A 135 -32.25 13.42 10.26
CA GLY A 135 -31.28 12.32 10.41
C GLY A 135 -30.56 12.02 9.10
N ARG A 136 -31.32 11.80 8.01
CA ARG A 136 -30.74 11.53 6.67
C ARG A 136 -29.79 12.63 6.20
N ILE A 137 -30.16 13.90 6.40
CA ILE A 137 -29.31 15.03 5.97
C ILE A 137 -28.01 15.08 6.77
N ILE A 138 -28.08 14.90 8.09
CA ILE A 138 -26.90 14.88 8.97
C ILE A 138 -26.00 13.68 8.63
N GLY A 139 -26.58 12.49 8.50
CA GLY A 139 -25.85 11.28 8.13
C GLY A 139 -25.19 11.40 6.76
N ALA A 140 -25.87 11.99 5.77
CA ALA A 140 -25.28 12.26 4.46
C ALA A 140 -24.12 13.25 4.53
N ALA A 141 -24.24 14.31 5.35
CA ALA A 141 -23.15 15.26 5.56
C ALA A 141 -21.93 14.59 6.20
N ASP A 142 -22.12 13.79 7.25
CA ASP A 142 -21.03 13.08 7.92
C ASP A 142 -20.35 12.05 7.00
N GLN A 143 -21.12 11.35 6.16
CA GLN A 143 -20.57 10.45 5.15
C GLN A 143 -19.75 11.19 4.08
N CYS A 144 -20.22 12.35 3.62
CA CYS A 144 -19.46 13.21 2.71
C CYS A 144 -18.15 13.68 3.35
N ASP A 145 -18.19 14.09 4.62
CA ASP A 145 -17.00 14.48 5.39
C ASP A 145 -16.00 13.32 5.50
N ALA A 146 -16.47 12.12 5.84
CA ALA A 146 -15.65 10.91 5.89
C ALA A 146 -15.01 10.60 4.53
N GLN A 147 -15.78 10.74 3.44
CA GLN A 147 -15.26 10.54 2.09
C GLN A 147 -14.18 11.58 1.73
N VAL A 148 -14.38 12.85 2.04
CA VAL A 148 -13.38 13.90 1.79
C VAL A 148 -12.11 13.63 2.59
N ARG A 149 -12.22 13.27 3.87
CA ARG A 149 -11.07 12.91 4.71
C ARG A 149 -10.31 11.71 4.15
N ALA A 150 -11.02 10.67 3.71
CA ALA A 150 -10.42 9.49 3.12
C ALA A 150 -9.69 9.81 1.80
N LEU A 151 -10.29 10.62 0.93
CA LEU A 151 -9.66 11.07 -0.32
C LEU A 151 -8.42 11.94 -0.07
N GLN A 152 -8.47 12.85 0.90
CA GLN A 152 -7.31 13.66 1.29
C GLN A 152 -6.19 12.79 1.86
N ALA A 153 -6.52 11.80 2.70
CA ALA A 153 -5.54 10.87 3.24
C ALA A 153 -4.90 10.01 2.14
N TYR A 154 -5.70 9.54 1.18
CA TYR A 154 -5.20 8.82 0.01
C TYR A 154 -4.28 9.70 -0.85
N ALA A 155 -4.68 10.95 -1.12
CA ALA A 155 -3.86 11.89 -1.88
C ALA A 155 -2.50 12.16 -1.22
N ARG A 156 -2.45 12.32 0.11
CA ARG A 156 -1.18 12.44 0.86
C ARG A 156 -0.32 11.19 0.72
N GLN A 157 -0.94 10.02 0.82
CA GLN A 157 -0.26 8.73 0.66
C GLN A 157 0.36 8.55 -0.74
N CYS A 158 -0.30 9.05 -1.79
CA CYS A 158 0.22 9.03 -3.16
C CYS A 158 1.22 10.17 -3.45
N GLY A 159 1.08 11.31 -2.79
CA GLY A 159 1.87 12.52 -3.02
C GLY A 159 3.26 12.53 -2.38
N GLY A 160 3.57 11.57 -1.50
CA GLY A 160 4.88 11.44 -0.88
C GLY A 160 5.18 12.45 0.24
N GLU A 161 4.17 13.18 0.72
CA GLU A 161 4.32 13.95 1.97
C GLU A 161 4.15 13.02 3.18
N PRO A 162 5.07 13.09 4.17
CA PRO A 162 5.03 12.28 5.39
C PRO A 162 3.85 12.61 6.31
#